data_AF-A0A946VPT0-F1
#
_entry.id   AF-A0A946VPT0-F1
#
_cell.length_a   1.000
_cell.length_b   1.000
_cell.length_c   1.000
_cell.angle_alpha   90.00
_cell.angle_beta   90.00
_cell.angle_gamma   90.00
#
_symmetry.space_group_name_H-M   'P 1'
#
loop_
_entity.id
_entity.type
_entity.pdbx_description
1 polymer ?
#
loop_
_entity_poly.entity_id
_entity_poly.type
_entity_poly.pdbx_seq_one_letter_code
_entity_poly.pdbx_strand_id
1 'polypeptide(L)' 'VGLYELLVMSDAIRHHIAVDADANVIREQAIKEGMQTLREDALRKLRDGLTTPEEVVRVTRAV' A
#
# COMPACT_ATOMS: atom_id res chain seq x y z
N VAL A 1 -5.12 -1.06 16.54
CA VAL A 1 -4.28 -1.82 15.59
C VAL A 1 -3.78 -0.85 14.54
N GLY A 2 -2.47 -0.78 14.28
CA GLY A 2 -1.93 0.11 13.24
C GLY A 2 -2.15 -0.49 11.86
N LEU A 3 -2.27 0.34 10.82
CA LEU A 3 -2.28 -0.09 9.42
C LEU A 3 -0.95 0.29 8.76
N TYR A 4 -0.43 -0.56 7.89
CA TYR A 4 0.90 -0.39 7.31
C TYR A 4 0.89 -0.67 5.80
N GLU A 5 1.58 0.18 5.06
CA GLU A 5 1.98 -0.01 3.67
C GLU A 5 3.49 0.20 3.63
N LEU A 6 4.22 -0.84 3.23
CA LEU A 6 5.68 -0.87 3.32
C LEU A 6 6.28 -0.99 1.93
N LEU A 7 6.80 0.13 1.44
CA LEU A 7 7.53 0.19 0.18
C LEU A 7 8.98 -0.26 0.39
N VAL A 8 9.35 -1.40 -0.18
CA VAL A 8 10.73 -1.88 -0.16
C VAL A 8 11.51 -1.19 -1.29
N MET A 9 12.66 -0.61 -0.95
CA MET A 9 13.56 0.01 -1.94
C MET A 9 14.33 -1.05 -2.72
N SER A 10 13.72 -1.61 -3.77
CA SER A 10 14.40 -2.47 -4.74
C SER A 10 15.20 -1.66 -5.78
N ASP A 11 16.01 -2.34 -6.60
CA ASP A 11 16.72 -1.69 -7.71
C ASP A 11 15.75 -1.12 -8.76
N ALA A 12 14.63 -1.81 -9.01
CA ALA A 12 13.61 -1.32 -9.93
C ALA A 12 12.94 -0.04 -9.42
N ILE A 13 12.62 0.02 -8.13
CA ILE A 13 12.08 1.22 -7.49
C ILE A 13 13.10 2.36 -7.53
N ARG A 14 14.37 2.10 -7.21
CA ARG A 14 15.45 3.09 -7.35
C ARG A 14 15.57 3.63 -8.76
N HIS A 15 15.47 2.75 -9.77
CA HIS A 15 15.51 3.14 -11.17
C HIS A 15 14.35 4.06 -11.53
N HIS A 16 13.12 3.71 -11.15
CA HIS A 16 11.94 4.55 -11.39
C HIS A 16 12.05 5.93 -10.74
N ILE A 17 12.60 6.02 -9.53
CA ILE A 17 12.88 7.29 -8.87
C ILE A 17 13.93 8.09 -9.64
N ALA A 18 15.01 7.44 -10.10
CA ALA A 18 16.10 8.10 -10.82
C ALA A 18 15.68 8.71 -12.17
N VAL A 19 14.63 8.17 -12.80
CA VAL A 19 14.07 8.67 -14.06
C VAL A 19 12.84 9.55 -13.87
N ASP A 20 12.54 9.96 -12.63
CA ASP A 20 11.39 10.79 -12.27
C ASP A 20 10.04 10.22 -12.77
N ALA A 21 9.89 8.90 -12.64
CA ALA A 21 8.67 8.21 -13.04
C ALA A 21 7.46 8.65 -12.20
N ASP A 22 6.27 8.58 -12.80
CA ASP A 22 5.01 8.84 -12.10
C ASP A 22 4.86 7.93 -10.88
N ALA A 23 4.30 8.47 -9.80
CA ALA A 23 4.11 7.74 -8.54
C ALA A 23 3.28 6.45 -8.72
N ASN A 24 2.35 6.42 -9.68
CA ASN A 24 1.59 5.21 -9.99
C ASN A 24 2.45 4.09 -10.56
N VAL A 25 3.48 4.43 -11.35
CA VAL A 25 4.43 3.44 -11.89
C VAL A 25 5.23 2.81 -10.74
N ILE A 26 5.71 3.63 -9.81
CA ILE A 26 6.41 3.16 -8.60
C ILE A 26 5.47 2.29 -7.75
N ARG A 27 4.22 2.71 -7.57
CA ARG A 27 3.20 1.97 -6.81
C ARG A 27 2.90 0.61 -7.43
N GLU A 28 2.68 0.56 -8.74
CA GLU A 28 2.42 -0.69 -9.45
C GLU A 28 3.61 -1.65 -9.36
N GLN A 29 4.84 -1.14 -9.53
CA GLN A 29 6.04 -1.94 -9.39
C GLN A 29 6.18 -2.51 -7.97
N ALA A 30 5.92 -1.68 -6.95
CA ALA A 30 5.96 -2.11 -5.55
C ALA A 30 4.92 -3.20 -5.25
N ILE A 31 3.69 -3.06 -5.75
CA ILE A 31 2.63 -4.07 -5.60
C ILE A 31 3.05 -5.39 -6.27
N LYS A 32 3.64 -5.32 -7.48
CA LYS A 32 4.18 -6.51 -8.17
C LYS A 32 5.27 -7.21 -7.36
N GLU A 33 6.06 -6.44 -6.61
CA GLU A 33 7.12 -6.94 -5.72
C GLU A 33 6.61 -7.38 -4.34
N GLY A 34 5.30 -7.35 -4.10
CA GLY A 34 4.66 -7.86 -2.88
C GLY A 34 4.34 -6.81 -1.83
N MET A 35 4.43 -5.51 -2.17
CA MET A 35 3.91 -4.45 -1.30
C MET A 35 2.40 -4.62 -1.12
N GLN A 36 1.98 -4.70 0.14
CA GLN A 36 0.57 -4.66 0.52
C GLN A 36 0.13 -3.22 0.73
N THR A 37 -0.98 -2.86 0.12
CA THR A 37 -1.57 -1.54 0.27
C THR A 37 -2.25 -1.37 1.63
N LEU A 38 -2.39 -0.12 2.09
CA LEU A 38 -3.16 0.19 3.29
C LEU A 38 -4.59 -0.38 3.25
N ARG A 39 -5.22 -0.39 2.06
CA ARG A 39 -6.55 -0.95 1.85
C ARG A 39 -6.58 -2.44 2.08
N GLU A 40 -5.61 -3.17 1.55
CA GLU A 40 -5.52 -4.63 1.70
C GLU A 40 -5.23 -5.02 3.15
N ASP A 41 -4.35 -4.29 3.84
CA ASP A 41 -4.07 -4.49 5.26
C ASP A 41 -5.32 -4.22 6.12
N ALA A 42 -6.06 -3.15 5.82
CA ALA A 42 -7.31 -2.83 6.50
C ALA A 42 -8.38 -3.91 6.31
N LEU A 43 -8.54 -4.41 5.08
CA LEU A 43 -9.47 -5.49 4.75
C LEU A 43 -9.09 -6.81 5.41
N ARG A 44 -7.79 -7.14 5.48
CA ARG A 44 -7.31 -8.32 6.20
C ARG A 44 -7.68 -8.23 7.69
N LYS A 45 -7.35 -7.11 8.33
CA LYS A 45 -7.68 -6.88 9.74
C LYS A 45 -9.18 -6.86 10.01
N LEU A 46 -9.98 -6.42 9.06
CA LEU A 46 -11.44 -6.46 9.17
C LEU A 46 -11.93 -7.92 9.21
N ARG A 47 -11.40 -8.77 8.32
CA ARG A 47 -11.71 -10.21 8.32
C ARG A 47 -11.27 -10.90 9.61
N ASP A 48 -10.17 -10.46 10.20
CA ASP A 48 -9.65 -10.99 11.46
C ASP A 48 -10.38 -10.44 12.71
N GLY A 49 -11.37 -9.55 12.54
CA GLY A 49 -12.09 -8.91 13.65
C GLY A 49 -11.26 -7.88 14.43
N LEU A 50 -10.16 -7.39 13.85
CA LEU A 50 -9.20 -6.49 14.48
C LEU A 50 -9.46 -5.00 14.20
N THR A 51 -10.38 -4.69 13.29
CA THR A 51 -10.81 -3.31 12.95
C THR A 51 -12.29 -3.30 12.55
N THR A 52 -12.89 -2.12 12.41
CA THR A 52 -14.28 -1.96 11.98
C THR A 52 -14.40 -1.52 10.52
N PRO A 53 -15.55 -1.74 9.86
CA PRO A 53 -15.79 -1.25 8.50
C PRO A 53 -15.63 0.26 8.36
N GLU A 54 -16.04 1.04 9.38
CA GLU A 54 -15.92 2.50 9.40
C GLU A 54 -14.45 2.91 9.33
N GLU A 55 -13.58 2.19 10.03
CA GLU A 55 -12.15 2.42 9.98
C GLU A 55 -11.55 2.08 8.61
N VAL A 56 -12.01 1.00 7.97
CA VAL A 56 -11.62 0.68 6.59
C VAL A 56 -12.04 1.78 5.63
N VAL A 57 -13.25 2.32 5.74
CA VAL A 57 -13.71 3.42 4.87
C VAL A 57 -12.91 4.69 5.13
N ARG A 58 -12.63 5.03 6.39
CA ARG A 58 -11.86 6.22 6.76
C ARG A 58 -10.46 6.22 6.13
N VAL A 59 -9.77 5.09 6.17
CA VAL A 59 -8.37 4.99 5.70
C VAL A 59 -8.25 4.75 4.20
N THR A 60 -9.35 4.42 3.53
CA THR A 60 -9.36 4.12 2.09
C THR A 60 -10.05 5.19 1.23
N ARG A 61 -10.53 6.27 1.86
CA ARG A 61 -11.15 7.44 1.21
C ARG A 61 -10.15 8.42 0.57
N ALA A 62 -8.85 8.19 0.73
CA ALA A 62 -7.80 9.12 0.30
C ALA A 62 -7.16 8.77 -1.07
N VAL A 63 -7.83 7.95 -1.90
CA VAL A 63 -7.40 7.65 -3.27
C VAL A 63 -8.53 7.97 -4.23
#